data_AF-A0A226H3G6-F1
#
_entry.id   AF-A0A226H3G6-F1
#
_cell.length_a   1.000
_cell.length_b   1.000
_cell.length_c   1.000
_cell.angle_alpha   90.00
_cell.angle_beta   90.00
_cell.angle_gamma   90.00
#
_symmetry.space_group_name_H-M   'P 1'
#
loop_
_entity.id
_entity.type
_entity.pdbx_description
1 polymer ?
#
loop_
_entity_poly.entity_id
_entity_poly.type
_entity_poly.pdbx_seq_one_letter_code
_entity_poly.pdbx_strand_id
1 'polypeptide(L)'
;MKAFKLENEPKIPTGFKTPDAYFENFSAKVLEQIAEKEVKVIPIYKRKKNIALLVAAVLIIGLLIPVVNYYNTSSKELDEAALETYLAYQSNINQYDLIKELDTKDIETLNKNVALEQETLEDILASNPNLENLISE
;
A
#
# COMPACT_ATOMS: atom_id res chain seq x y z
N MET A 1 60.64 -29.70 83.97
CA MET A 1 60.24 -29.93 82.55
C MET A 1 61.51 -30.07 81.72
N LYS A 2 61.58 -31.02 80.78
CA LYS A 2 62.75 -31.17 79.89
C LYS A 2 62.72 -30.06 78.83
N ALA A 3 63.89 -29.50 78.49
CA ALA A 3 64.03 -28.45 77.48
C ALA A 3 63.74 -29.02 76.08
N PHE A 4 62.76 -28.43 75.39
CA PHE A 4 62.42 -28.75 74.00
C PHE A 4 63.48 -28.13 73.08
N LYS A 5 64.28 -28.94 72.39
CA LYS A 5 65.34 -28.50 71.47
C LYS A 5 64.88 -28.74 70.04
N LEU A 6 64.58 -27.66 69.31
CA LEU A 6 64.01 -27.71 67.95
C LEU A 6 65.03 -28.06 66.86
N GLU A 7 66.33 -28.01 67.16
CA GLU A 7 67.38 -28.09 66.15
C GLU A 7 67.73 -29.52 65.65
N ASN A 8 67.28 -30.59 66.33
CA ASN A 8 67.79 -31.96 66.08
C ASN A 8 66.71 -33.03 65.83
N GLU A 9 65.45 -32.68 65.57
CA GLU A 9 64.41 -33.65 65.22
C GLU A 9 64.24 -33.80 63.69
N PRO A 10 63.97 -35.02 63.17
CA PRO A 10 63.71 -35.23 61.74
C PRO A 10 62.45 -34.45 61.35
N LYS A 11 62.59 -33.50 60.42
CA LYS A 11 61.47 -32.71 59.89
C LYS A 11 60.38 -33.65 59.36
N ILE A 12 59.19 -33.59 59.97
CA ILE A 12 58.03 -34.34 59.53
C ILE A 12 57.70 -33.89 58.09
N PRO A 13 57.69 -34.79 57.09
CA PRO A 13 57.32 -34.42 55.74
C PRO A 13 55.86 -34.00 55.70
N THR A 14 55.58 -32.83 55.13
CA THR A 14 54.22 -32.32 54.98
C THR A 14 53.44 -33.25 54.03
N GLY A 15 52.27 -33.73 54.46
CA GLY A 15 51.39 -34.59 53.64
C GLY A 15 50.77 -33.87 52.44
N PHE A 16 50.92 -32.55 52.35
CA PHE A 16 50.49 -31.74 51.22
C PHE A 16 51.67 -31.53 50.28
N LYS A 17 51.69 -32.28 49.18
CA LYS A 17 52.59 -32.03 48.05
C LYS A 17 51.74 -31.60 46.87
N THR A 18 52.11 -30.50 46.23
CA THR A 18 51.49 -30.09 44.96
C THR A 18 51.89 -31.07 43.86
N PRO A 19 51.01 -31.37 42.90
CA PRO A 19 51.36 -32.13 41.71
C PRO A 19 52.53 -31.51 40.96
N ASP A 20 53.27 -32.35 40.23
CA ASP A 20 54.38 -31.89 39.39
C ASP A 20 53.90 -30.83 38.39
N ALA A 21 54.66 -29.75 38.26
CA ALA A 21 54.37 -28.62 37.37
C ALA A 21 53.01 -27.93 37.60
N TYR A 22 52.41 -28.03 38.80
CA TYR A 22 51.15 -27.35 39.13
C TYR A 22 51.24 -25.83 38.91
N PHE A 23 52.26 -25.18 39.48
CA PHE A 23 52.44 -23.73 39.37
C PHE A 23 52.89 -23.27 37.98
N GLU A 24 53.67 -24.10 37.27
CA GLU A 24 54.11 -23.81 35.90
C GLU A 24 52.92 -23.71 34.93
N ASN A 25 51.95 -24.62 35.05
CA ASN A 25 50.79 -24.66 34.16
C ASN A 25 49.60 -23.82 34.66
N PHE A 26 49.65 -23.31 35.89
CA PHE A 26 48.56 -22.55 36.48
C PHE A 26 48.29 -21.24 35.71
N SER A 27 49.35 -20.49 35.41
CA SER A 27 49.25 -19.23 34.67
C SER A 27 48.62 -19.43 33.28
N ALA A 28 49.06 -20.46 32.55
CA ALA A 28 48.54 -20.78 31.23
C ALA A 28 47.04 -21.13 31.27
N LYS A 29 46.60 -21.93 32.23
CA LYS A 29 45.18 -22.30 32.41
C LYS A 29 44.30 -21.10 32.73
N VAL A 30 44.79 -20.22 33.60
CA VAL A 30 44.06 -18.99 33.95
C VAL A 30 43.92 -18.09 32.72
N LEU A 31 44.98 -17.92 31.94
CA LEU A 31 44.97 -17.08 30.74
C LEU A 31 44.05 -17.66 29.65
N GLU A 32 44.05 -18.98 29.46
CA GLU A 32 43.14 -19.67 28.54
C GLU A 32 41.66 -19.53 28.93
N GLN A 33 41.37 -19.50 30.23
CA GLN A 33 40.01 -19.35 30.75
C GLN A 33 39.49 -17.90 30.71
N ILE A 34 40.39 -16.91 30.72
CA ILE A 34 40.06 -15.48 30.60
C ILE A 34 40.04 -15.02 29.15
N ALA A 35 40.72 -15.74 28.23
CA ALA A 35 40.68 -15.45 26.80
C ALA A 35 39.23 -15.59 26.31
N GLU A 36 38.56 -14.45 26.15
CA GLU A 36 37.18 -14.40 25.70
C GLU A 36 37.08 -15.03 24.31
N LYS A 37 36.39 -16.16 24.24
CA LYS A 37 36.04 -16.79 22.97
C LYS A 37 35.07 -15.83 22.26
N GLU A 38 35.48 -15.25 21.14
CA GLU A 38 34.64 -14.36 20.34
C GLU A 38 33.41 -15.12 19.81
N VAL A 39 32.34 -15.16 20.60
CA VAL A 39 31.07 -15.72 20.17
C VAL A 39 30.41 -14.69 19.27
N LYS A 40 30.15 -15.04 18.01
CA LYS A 40 29.45 -14.17 17.05
C LYS A 40 28.01 -13.92 17.51
N VAL A 41 27.82 -12.96 18.41
CA VAL A 41 26.50 -12.54 18.90
C VAL A 41 26.01 -11.38 18.05
N ILE A 42 24.83 -11.54 17.47
CA ILE A 42 24.15 -10.44 16.79
C ILE A 42 23.35 -9.69 17.86
N PRO A 43 23.64 -8.41 18.13
CA PRO A 43 22.93 -7.67 19.16
C PRO A 43 21.44 -7.55 18.85
N ILE A 44 20.60 -7.81 19.85
CA ILE A 44 19.13 -7.92 19.73
C ILE A 44 18.50 -6.61 19.19
N TYR A 45 19.07 -5.46 19.53
CA TYR A 45 18.59 -4.16 19.04
C TYR A 45 18.73 -4.01 17.51
N LYS A 46 19.70 -4.67 16.87
CA LYS A 46 19.85 -4.66 15.41
C LYS A 46 18.73 -5.44 14.73
N ARG A 47 18.22 -6.51 15.37
CA ARG A 47 17.08 -7.29 14.85
C ARG A 47 15.75 -6.54 14.96
N LYS A 48 15.56 -5.72 16.00
CA LYS A 48 14.33 -4.92 16.18
C LYS A 48 14.14 -3.84 15.12
N LYS A 49 15.23 -3.30 14.56
CA LYS A 49 15.15 -2.29 13.47
C LYS A 49 14.45 -2.84 12.22
N ASN A 50 14.73 -4.09 11.85
CA ASN A 50 14.11 -4.71 10.68
C ASN A 50 12.60 -4.97 10.91
N ILE A 51 12.22 -5.34 12.13
CA ILE A 51 10.80 -5.51 12.49
C ILE A 51 10.08 -4.16 12.47
N ALA A 52 10.69 -3.11 13.00
CA ALA A 52 10.14 -1.75 12.93
C ALA A 52 9.98 -1.26 11.49
N LEU A 53 10.94 -1.57 10.60
CA LEU A 53 10.85 -1.27 9.17
C LEU A 53 9.68 -2.00 8.50
N LEU A 54 9.48 -3.29 8.80
CA LEU A 54 8.37 -4.07 8.26
C LEU A 54 7.01 -3.52 8.70
N VAL A 55 6.87 -3.17 9.98
CA VAL A 55 5.63 -2.56 10.51
C VAL A 55 5.37 -1.20 9.85
N ALA A 56 6.39 -0.37 9.67
CA ALA A 56 6.26 0.91 8.99
C ALA A 56 5.84 0.73 7.52
N ALA A 57 6.41 -0.24 6.80
CA ALA A 57 6.05 -0.53 5.41
C ALA A 57 4.58 -0.95 5.28
N VAL A 58 4.09 -1.83 6.16
CA VAL A 58 2.69 -2.27 6.15
C VAL A 58 1.74 -1.11 6.44
N LEU A 59 2.09 -0.24 7.39
CA LEU A 59 1.29 0.95 7.69
C LEU A 59 1.22 1.92 6.50
N ILE A 60 2.36 2.18 5.84
CA ILE A 60 2.42 3.06 4.66
C ILE A 60 1.54 2.48 3.54
N ILE A 61 1.65 1.18 3.26
CA ILE A 61 0.82 0.52 2.25
C ILE A 61 -0.66 0.64 2.63
N GLY A 62 -1.03 0.35 3.88
CA GLY A 62 -2.41 0.47 4.37
C GLY A 62 -2.99 1.88 4.25
N LEU A 63 -2.19 2.90 4.52
CA LEU A 63 -2.59 4.31 4.45
C LEU A 63 -2.74 4.80 3.00
N LEU A 64 -2.04 4.19 2.05
CA LEU A 64 -2.14 4.50 0.62
C LEU A 64 -3.31 3.81 -0.10
N ILE A 65 -3.95 2.79 0.50
CA ILE A 65 -5.13 2.10 -0.07
C ILE A 65 -6.26 3.08 -0.50
N PRO A 66 -6.74 4.01 0.35
CA PRO A 66 -7.81 4.93 -0.03
C PRO A 66 -7.40 5.89 -1.16
N VAL A 67 -6.12 6.29 -1.21
CA VAL A 67 -5.59 7.16 -2.27
C VAL A 67 -5.63 6.44 -3.62
N VAL A 68 -5.18 5.19 -3.65
CA VAL A 68 -5.22 4.36 -4.86
C VAL A 68 -6.65 4.11 -5.32
N ASN A 69 -7.58 3.85 -4.40
CA ASN A 69 -9.00 3.64 -4.73
C ASN A 69 -9.66 4.91 -5.30
N TYR A 70 -9.27 6.10 -4.85
CA TYR A 70 -9.76 7.36 -5.40
C TYR A 70 -9.39 7.53 -6.88
N TYR A 71 -8.13 7.25 -7.25
CA TYR A 71 -7.70 7.36 -8.64
C TYR A 71 -8.29 6.27 -9.54
N ASN A 72 -8.51 5.05 -9.01
CA ASN A 72 -9.11 3.93 -9.75
C ASN A 72 -10.63 4.05 -9.97
N THR A 73 -11.31 5.00 -9.31
CA THR A 73 -12.74 5.31 -9.51
C THR A 73 -12.98 6.30 -10.67
N SER A 74 -12.00 6.49 -11.56
CA SER A 74 -12.09 7.41 -12.69
C SER A 74 -12.79 6.79 -13.90
N SER A 75 -14.08 6.51 -13.77
CA SER A 75 -15.06 6.68 -14.85
C SER A 75 -16.44 6.70 -14.22
N LYS A 76 -16.79 7.84 -13.62
CA LYS A 76 -18.19 8.14 -13.34
C LYS A 76 -18.82 8.39 -14.70
N GLU A 77 -19.27 7.32 -15.36
CA GLU A 77 -20.15 7.45 -16.52
C GLU A 77 -21.28 8.39 -16.12
N LEU A 78 -21.53 9.39 -16.97
CA LEU A 78 -22.57 10.37 -16.70
C LEU A 78 -23.89 9.63 -16.66
N ASP A 79 -24.54 9.68 -15.50
CA ASP A 79 -25.83 9.06 -15.30
C ASP A 79 -26.85 9.70 -16.26
N GLU A 80 -27.59 8.87 -16.99
CA GLU A 80 -28.52 9.30 -18.04
C GLU A 80 -29.57 10.26 -17.47
N ALA A 81 -30.08 9.98 -16.26
CA ALA A 81 -31.05 10.83 -15.57
C ALA A 81 -30.45 12.21 -15.21
N ALA A 82 -29.15 12.27 -14.91
CA ALA A 82 -28.46 13.53 -14.63
C ALA A 82 -28.25 14.34 -15.92
N LEU A 83 -27.98 13.68 -17.04
CA LEU A 83 -27.88 14.31 -18.36
C LEU A 83 -29.22 14.87 -18.84
N GLU A 84 -30.30 14.09 -18.73
CA GLU A 84 -31.65 14.56 -19.06
C GLU A 84 -32.03 15.79 -18.24
N THR A 85 -31.80 15.73 -16.93
CA THR A 85 -32.06 16.87 -16.03
C THR A 85 -31.25 18.09 -16.47
N TYR A 86 -29.96 17.93 -16.75
CA TYR A 86 -29.12 19.03 -17.18
C TYR A 86 -29.60 19.64 -18.50
N LEU A 87 -29.92 18.81 -19.49
CA LEU A 87 -30.41 19.27 -20.79
C LEU A 87 -31.79 19.94 -20.68
N ALA A 88 -32.68 19.43 -19.84
CA ALA A 88 -34.03 19.97 -19.66
C ALA A 88 -34.03 21.35 -18.98
N TYR A 89 -33.11 21.60 -18.05
CA TYR A 89 -33.02 22.88 -17.32
C TYR A 89 -32.05 23.89 -17.95
N GLN A 90 -31.26 23.48 -18.94
CA GLN A 90 -30.29 24.37 -19.59
C GLN A 90 -30.99 25.31 -20.58
N SER A 91 -31.09 26.60 -20.24
CA SER A 91 -31.75 27.62 -21.06
C SER A 91 -30.96 28.08 -22.29
N ASN A 92 -29.70 27.65 -22.41
CA ASN A 92 -28.73 28.20 -23.37
C ASN A 92 -28.62 27.35 -24.65
N ILE A 93 -29.24 26.17 -24.65
CA ILE A 93 -29.24 25.24 -25.78
C ILE A 93 -30.66 25.24 -26.32
N ASN A 94 -30.83 25.52 -27.62
CA ASN A 94 -32.13 25.43 -28.26
C ASN A 94 -32.31 24.06 -28.95
N GLN A 95 -33.53 23.76 -29.38
CA GLN A 95 -33.85 22.50 -30.04
C GLN A 95 -33.08 22.30 -31.36
N TYR A 96 -32.82 23.38 -32.11
CA TYR A 96 -32.08 23.33 -33.38
C TYR A 96 -30.60 23.04 -33.18
N ASP A 97 -30.00 23.52 -32.09
CA ASP A 97 -28.61 23.23 -31.71
C ASP A 97 -28.43 21.73 -31.44
N LEU A 98 -29.43 21.10 -30.79
CA LEU A 98 -29.42 19.66 -30.53
C LEU A 98 -29.57 18.86 -31.83
N ILE A 99 -30.51 19.25 -32.70
CA ILE A 99 -30.75 18.57 -33.98
C ILE A 99 -29.52 18.64 -34.88
N LYS A 100 -28.79 19.76 -34.87
CA LYS A 100 -27.58 19.95 -35.68
C LYS A 100 -26.45 19.00 -35.32
N GLU A 101 -26.37 18.58 -34.07
CA GLU A 101 -25.34 17.67 -33.58
C GLU A 101 -25.68 16.19 -33.85
N LEU A 102 -26.94 15.88 -34.23
CA LEU A 102 -27.35 14.51 -34.56
C LEU A 102 -26.81 14.10 -35.93
N ASP A 103 -26.23 12.90 -36.00
CA ASP A 103 -25.80 12.32 -37.27
C ASP A 103 -26.93 11.54 -37.97
N THR A 104 -26.69 11.10 -39.21
CA THR A 104 -27.70 10.36 -39.99
C THR A 104 -28.16 9.05 -39.32
N LYS A 105 -27.29 8.42 -38.53
CA LYS A 105 -27.57 7.14 -37.85
C LYS A 105 -28.41 7.38 -36.59
N ASP A 106 -28.16 8.47 -35.88
CA ASP A 106 -28.97 8.89 -34.74
C ASP A 106 -30.41 9.18 -35.18
N ILE A 107 -30.56 9.90 -36.29
CA ILE A 107 -31.88 10.21 -36.88
C ILE A 107 -32.63 8.93 -37.31
N GLU A 108 -31.94 7.97 -37.93
CA GLU A 108 -32.54 6.68 -38.32
C GLU A 108 -33.07 5.90 -37.09
N THR A 109 -32.31 5.96 -35.99
CA THR A 109 -32.67 5.31 -34.72
C THR A 109 -33.90 5.96 -34.08
N LEU A 110 -34.00 7.30 -34.14
CA LEU A 110 -35.18 8.04 -33.66
C LEU A 110 -36.42 7.74 -34.50
N ASN A 111 -36.28 7.74 -35.84
CA ASN A 111 -37.40 7.52 -36.76
C ASN A 111 -38.11 6.18 -36.52
N LYS A 112 -37.36 5.12 -36.18
CA LYS A 112 -37.94 3.79 -35.88
C LYS A 112 -38.91 3.80 -34.69
N ASN A 113 -38.74 4.73 -33.74
CA ASN A 113 -39.55 4.81 -32.53
C ASN A 113 -40.76 5.74 -32.67
N VAL A 114 -40.87 6.50 -33.76
CA VAL A 114 -41.97 7.42 -34.02
C VAL A 114 -42.89 6.80 -35.07
N ALA A 115 -44.06 6.32 -34.63
CA ALA A 115 -45.11 5.89 -35.55
C ALA A 115 -45.80 7.12 -36.15
N LEU A 116 -45.38 7.53 -37.35
CA LEU A 116 -46.01 8.63 -38.09
C LEU A 116 -47.15 8.12 -38.98
N GLU A 117 -48.38 8.55 -38.71
CA GLU A 117 -49.53 8.31 -39.58
C GLU A 117 -49.57 9.36 -40.70
N GLN A 118 -49.81 8.94 -41.96
CA GLN A 118 -49.74 9.85 -43.12
C GLN A 118 -50.74 11.02 -43.05
N GLU A 119 -51.94 10.79 -42.48
CA GLU A 119 -52.96 11.83 -42.29
C GLU A 119 -52.47 12.94 -41.34
N THR A 120 -51.75 12.57 -40.28
CA THR A 120 -51.19 13.53 -39.32
C THR A 120 -50.01 14.31 -39.91
N LEU A 121 -49.24 13.69 -40.81
CA LEU A 121 -48.08 14.33 -41.43
C LEU A 121 -48.51 15.41 -42.43
N GLU A 122 -49.52 15.13 -43.25
CA GLU A 122 -50.06 16.09 -44.21
C GLU A 122 -50.61 17.34 -43.49
N ASP A 123 -51.34 17.15 -42.40
CA ASP A 123 -51.90 18.25 -41.60
C ASP A 123 -50.82 19.10 -40.90
N ILE A 124 -49.78 18.46 -40.35
CA ILE A 124 -48.65 19.17 -39.72
C ILE A 124 -47.86 19.97 -40.77
N LEU A 125 -47.63 19.40 -41.96
CA LEU A 125 -46.90 20.09 -43.02
C LEU A 125 -47.72 21.23 -43.64
N ALA A 126 -49.04 21.05 -43.79
CA ALA A 126 -49.93 22.07 -44.32
C ALA A 126 -50.17 23.22 -43.32
N SER A 127 -50.19 22.93 -42.02
CA SER A 127 -50.46 23.92 -40.97
C SER A 127 -49.22 24.65 -40.46
N ASN A 128 -48.00 24.23 -40.81
CA ASN A 128 -46.77 24.86 -40.33
C ASN A 128 -46.30 26.00 -41.27
N PRO A 129 -46.52 27.28 -40.91
CA PRO A 129 -46.20 28.42 -41.77
C PRO A 129 -44.69 28.68 -41.90
N ASN A 130 -43.85 28.01 -41.11
CA ASN A 130 -42.39 28.20 -41.09
C ASN A 130 -41.64 27.04 -41.76
N LEU A 131 -42.33 26.10 -42.41
CA LEU A 131 -41.70 24.94 -43.04
C LEU A 131 -40.63 25.34 -44.07
N GLU A 132 -40.88 26.38 -44.86
CA GLU A 132 -39.94 26.91 -45.85
C GLU A 132 -38.61 27.36 -45.23
N ASN A 133 -38.65 27.91 -44.00
CA ASN A 133 -37.46 28.35 -43.29
C ASN A 133 -36.60 27.16 -42.83
N LEU A 134 -37.22 26.01 -42.53
CA LEU A 134 -36.52 24.81 -42.08
C LEU A 134 -35.83 24.03 -43.21
N ILE A 135 -36.27 24.23 -44.46
CA ILE A 135 -35.69 23.58 -45.65
C ILE A 135 -34.59 24.44 -46.27
N SER A 136 -34.62 25.75 -46.01
CA SER A 136 -33.72 26.74 -46.64
C SER A 136 -32.47 27.08 -45.83
N GLU A 137 -32.34 26.56 -44.60
CA GLU A 137 -31.15 26.69 -43.74
C GLU A 137 -30.25 25.44 -43.84
#